data_AF-A0A183D872-F1
#
_entry.id   AF-A0A183D872-F1
#
_cell.length_a   1.000
_cell.length_b   1.000
_cell.length_c   1.000
_cell.angle_alpha   90.00
_cell.angle_beta   90.00
_cell.angle_gamma   90.00
#
_symmetry.space_group_name_H-M   'P 1'
#
loop_
_entity.id
_entity.type
_entity.pdbx_description
1 polymer ?
#
loop_
_entity_poly.entity_id
_entity_poly.type
_entity_poly.pdbx_seq_one_letter_code
_entity_poly.pdbx_strand_id
1 'polypeptide(L)' 'LKISDVIQKAFIEEGTEAAAATEEGMVPVSVSTLEPEEFIADHPFLYAIVLRKKTLLFVGRLVKP' A
#
# COMPACT_ATOMS: atom_id res chain seq x y z
N LEU A 1 34.61 6.43 -23.35
CA LEU A 1 33.57 7.07 -22.50
C LEU A 1 32.93 5.95 -21.67
N LYS A 2 32.89 6.04 -20.33
CA LYS A 2 32.22 5.05 -19.47
C LYS A 2 31.49 5.77 -18.34
N ILE A 3 30.35 5.25 -17.92
CA ILE A 3 29.61 5.75 -16.76
C ILE A 3 30.36 5.29 -15.51
N SER A 4 30.70 6.22 -14.62
CA SER A 4 31.35 5.92 -13.35
C SER A 4 30.34 5.53 -12.27
N ASP A 5 29.24 6.27 -12.17
CA ASP A 5 28.18 6.06 -11.16
C ASP A 5 26.81 6.44 -11.69
N VAL A 6 25.77 5.80 -11.15
CA VAL A 6 24.37 6.18 -11.31
C VAL A 6 23.73 6.24 -9.93
N ILE A 7 23.27 7.42 -9.53
CA ILE A 7 22.69 7.67 -8.21
C ILE A 7 21.18 7.85 -8.38
N GLN A 8 20.39 7.02 -7.68
CA GLN A 8 18.93 7.07 -7.66
C GLN A 8 18.46 7.32 -6.22
N LYS A 9 17.69 8.40 -6.01
CA LYS A 9 17.07 8.72 -4.72
C LYS A 9 15.55 8.76 -4.90
N ALA A 10 14.82 8.04 -4.06
CA ALA A 10 13.36 7.98 -4.06
C ALA A 10 12.82 8.31 -2.67
N PHE A 11 11.67 8.95 -2.62
CA PHE A 11 10.95 9.30 -1.40
C PHE A 11 9.45 9.06 -1.65
N ILE A 12 8.75 8.50 -0.67
CA ILE A 12 7.31 8.26 -0.73
C ILE A 12 6.69 9.21 0.29
N GLU A 13 5.80 10.08 -0.17
CA GLU A 13 5.04 11.00 0.70
C GLU A 13 3.96 10.26 1.49
N GLU A 14 3.37 10.92 2.48
CA GLU A 14 2.41 10.36 3.45
C GLU A 14 1.04 9.91 2.86
N GLY A 15 0.96 9.73 1.54
CA GLY A 15 -0.27 9.46 0.80
C GLY A 15 -1.04 10.75 0.42
N THR A 16 -2.08 10.62 -0.39
CA THR A 16 -2.86 11.77 -0.90
C THR A 16 -4.25 11.92 -0.29
N GLU A 17 -4.74 10.98 0.52
CA GLU A 17 -6.09 11.10 1.08
C GLU A 17 -6.26 10.09 2.21
N ALA A 18 -6.49 10.59 3.42
CA ALA A 18 -7.18 9.85 4.48
C ALA A 18 -8.65 9.57 4.06
N ALA A 19 -8.86 9.02 2.86
CA ALA A 19 -10.17 8.85 2.26
C ALA A 19 -10.93 7.69 2.94
N ALA A 20 -12.07 8.04 3.52
CA ALA A 20 -13.09 7.17 4.10
C ALA A 20 -12.87 6.68 5.53
N ALA A 21 -12.52 7.56 6.46
CA ALA A 21 -12.99 7.42 7.84
C ALA A 21 -14.52 7.66 7.89
N THR A 22 -15.35 6.74 7.37
CA THR A 22 -16.77 6.51 7.74
C THR A 22 -17.33 5.38 6.85
N GLU A 23 -17.67 4.21 7.41
CA GLU A 23 -18.81 3.41 6.95
C GLU A 23 -19.34 2.55 8.11
N GLU A 24 -19.97 3.17 9.11
CA GLU A 24 -20.93 2.46 9.96
C GLU A 24 -22.26 2.36 9.20
N GLY A 25 -22.30 1.45 8.21
CA GLY A 25 -23.52 1.07 7.51
C GLY A 25 -24.08 -0.23 8.09
N MET A 26 -25.28 -0.16 8.68
CA MET A 26 -26.03 -1.29 9.26
C MET A 26 -25.99 -2.54 8.35
N VAL A 27 -25.44 -3.66 8.84
CA VAL A 27 -25.33 -4.93 8.08
C VAL A 27 -26.60 -5.78 8.30
N PRO A 28 -27.31 -6.23 7.24
CA PRO A 28 -28.42 -7.16 7.37
C PRO A 28 -27.96 -8.57 7.76
N VAL A 29 -28.56 -9.14 8.80
CA VAL A 29 -28.18 -10.39 9.51
C VAL A 29 -28.37 -11.68 8.67
N SER A 30 -28.78 -11.60 7.41
CA SER A 30 -29.18 -12.76 6.60
C SER A 30 -28.26 -13.13 5.43
N VAL A 31 -27.16 -12.40 5.21
CA VAL A 31 -26.13 -12.80 4.26
C VAL A 31 -25.05 -13.51 5.06
N SER A 32 -24.59 -14.68 4.61
CA SER A 32 -23.39 -15.31 5.15
C SER A 32 -22.24 -14.30 5.07
N THR A 33 -22.00 -13.60 6.17
CA THR A 33 -20.99 -12.56 6.28
C THR A 33 -19.66 -13.27 6.12
N LEU A 34 -19.06 -13.14 4.93
CA LEU A 34 -17.61 -13.25 4.83
C LEU A 34 -17.10 -12.11 5.71
N GLU A 35 -16.72 -12.44 6.94
CA GLU A 35 -16.06 -11.48 7.81
C GLU A 35 -14.85 -10.94 7.05
N PRO A 36 -14.64 -9.61 6.99
CA PRO A 36 -13.48 -9.06 6.34
C PRO A 36 -12.23 -9.63 7.00
N GLU A 37 -11.31 -10.18 6.21
CA GLU A 37 -10.02 -10.62 6.75
C GLU A 37 -9.23 -9.41 7.25
N GLU A 38 -8.81 -9.47 8.52
CA GLU A 38 -7.98 -8.43 9.10
C GLU A 38 -6.57 -8.50 8.52
N PHE A 39 -6.11 -7.40 7.91
CA PHE A 39 -4.73 -7.23 7.49
C PHE A 39 -4.03 -6.22 8.39
N ILE A 40 -3.20 -6.72 9.30
CA ILE A 40 -2.42 -5.92 10.24
C ILE A 40 -0.94 -5.95 9.81
N ALA A 41 -0.43 -4.83 9.32
CA ALA A 41 0.96 -4.68 8.90
C ALA A 41 1.88 -4.18 10.04
N ASP A 42 1.90 -4.90 11.17
CA ASP A 42 2.65 -4.57 12.39
C ASP A 42 4.09 -5.11 12.43
N HIS A 43 4.55 -5.70 11.33
CA HIS A 43 5.86 -6.30 11.17
C HIS A 43 6.40 -6.01 9.75
N PRO A 44 7.69 -6.27 9.47
CA PRO A 44 8.28 -5.94 8.18
C PRO A 44 7.53 -6.52 6.98
N PHE A 45 7.20 -5.69 6.00
CA PHE A 45 6.46 -6.09 4.80
C PHE A 45 7.06 -5.51 3.51
N LEU A 46 6.69 -6.13 2.39
CA LEU A 46 7.02 -5.64 1.04
C LEU A 46 5.86 -4.81 0.49
N TYR A 47 6.19 -3.77 -0.28
CA TYR A 47 5.19 -2.94 -0.94
C TYR A 47 5.58 -2.64 -2.39
N ALA A 48 4.57 -2.35 -3.20
CA ALA A 48 4.74 -1.88 -4.56
C ALA A 48 3.67 -0.84 -4.90
N ILE A 49 4.08 0.27 -5.52
CA ILE A 49 3.17 1.25 -6.10
C ILE A 49 3.09 0.94 -7.60
N VAL A 50 1.91 0.53 -8.05
CA VAL A 50 1.68 0.10 -9.43
C VAL A 50 0.65 1.00 -10.11
N LEU A 51 0.94 1.39 -11.35
CA LEU A 51 -0.06 2.03 -12.20
C LEU A 51 -1.07 0.98 -12.68
N ARG A 52 -2.33 1.38 -12.95
CA ARG A 52 -3.43 0.50 -13.41
C ARG A 52 -3.07 -0.43 -14.59
N LYS A 53 -2.04 -0.10 -15.38
CA LYS A 53 -1.49 -0.93 -16.47
C LYS A 53 -0.38 -1.90 -16.02
N LYS A 54 -0.31 -2.25 -14.73
CA LYS A 54 0.74 -3.11 -14.12
C LYS A 54 2.17 -2.57 -14.25
N THR A 55 2.31 -1.27 -14.45
CA THR A 55 3.64 -0.64 -14.45
C THR A 55 4.10 -0.41 -13.01
N LEU A 56 5.25 -0.96 -12.64
CA LEU A 56 5.87 -0.75 -11.34
C LEU A 56 6.47 0.65 -11.27
N LEU A 57 5.98 1.49 -10.35
CA LEU A 57 6.51 2.83 -10.10
C LEU A 57 7.51 2.81 -8.95
N PHE A 58 7.16 2.13 -7.87
CA PHE A 58 8.00 1.95 -6.69
C PHE A 58 7.88 0.52 -6.17
N VAL A 59 8.97 0.01 -5.59
CA VAL A 59 9.00 -1.26 -4.87
C VAL A 59 9.97 -1.13 -3.71
N GLY A 60 9.62 -1.71 -2.57
CA GLY A 60 10.48 -1.64 -1.40
C GLY A 60 10.06 -2.58 -0.28
N ARG A 61 10.80 -2.47 0.82
CA ARG A 61 10.56 -3.17 2.07
C ARG A 61 10.49 -2.16 3.19
N LEU A 62 9.39 -2.15 3.94
CA LEU A 62 9.30 -1.40 5.20
C LEU A 62 9.73 -2.34 6.33
N VAL A 63 10.85 -2.01 6.99
CA VAL A 63 11.37 -2.80 8.13
C VAL A 63 11.14 -2.08 9.45
N LYS A 64 11.24 -0.76 9.42
CA LYS A 64 10.97 0.14 10.54
C LYS A 64 10.18 1.33 9.96
N PRO A 65 8.91 1.50 10.36
CA PRO A 65 8.09 2.64 9.94
C PRO A 65 8.64 3.95 10.51
#